data_AF-A0A813Z901-F1
#
_entry.id   AF-A0A813Z901-F1
#
_cell.length_a   1.000
_cell.length_b   1.000
_cell.length_c   1.000
_cell.angle_alpha   90.00
_cell.angle_beta   90.00
_cell.angle_gamma   90.00
#
_symmetry.space_group_name_H-M   'P 1'
#
loop_
_entity.id
_entity.type
_entity.pdbx_description
1 polymer ?
#
loop_
_entity_poly.entity_id
_entity_poly.type
_entity_poly.pdbx_seq_one_letter_code
_entity_poly.pdbx_strand_id
1 'polypeptide(L)'
;MVVNHQVRRWKQGDTKGELVASGNDQGNSLKQLSRPQGVVVDHLGQIYVADERNHRVVRWCEGDKEGQIVVGGNGFGTQSNQLNSPRGLSFDNEKNLYVVDHYNHRIQKYEKI
;
A
#
# COMPACT_ATOMS: atom_id res chain seq x y z
N MET A 1 -0.39 22.31 10.11
CA MET A 1 -0.60 21.68 8.80
C MET A 1 -1.26 20.33 9.04
N VAL A 2 -2.41 20.05 8.46
CA VAL A 2 -3.05 18.73 8.58
C VAL A 2 -2.36 17.81 7.57
N VAL A 3 -1.60 16.84 8.07
CA VAL A 3 -0.92 15.84 7.22
C VAL A 3 -1.93 14.76 6.86
N ASN A 4 -2.27 14.63 5.58
CA ASN A 4 -3.25 13.64 5.08
C ASN A 4 -2.52 12.45 4.46
N HIS A 5 -2.28 11.40 5.24
CA HIS A 5 -1.68 10.14 4.79
C HIS A 5 -2.61 8.97 5.06
N GLN A 6 -3.78 8.97 4.41
CA GLN A 6 -4.84 8.01 4.70
C GLN A 6 -5.39 7.37 3.43
N VAL A 7 -5.96 6.18 3.59
CA VAL A 7 -6.81 5.54 2.59
C VAL A 7 -8.24 5.55 3.11
N ARG A 8 -9.18 5.94 2.25
CA ARG A 8 -10.60 5.97 2.54
C ARG A 8 -11.37 5.16 1.51
N ARG A 9 -12.50 4.59 1.95
CA ARG A 9 -13.46 3.85 1.13
C ARG A 9 -14.76 4.63 1.07
N TRP A 10 -15.37 4.68 -0.10
CA TRP A 10 -16.68 5.29 -0.33
C TRP A 10 -17.61 4.28 -0.98
N LYS A 11 -18.86 4.28 -0.56
CA LYS A 11 -19.97 3.65 -1.26
C LYS A 11 -20.65 4.68 -2.14
N GLN A 12 -21.38 4.22 -3.15
CA GLN A 12 -22.14 5.11 -4.02
C GLN A 12 -23.14 5.92 -3.19
N GLY A 13 -23.07 7.25 -3.28
CA GLY A 13 -23.92 8.17 -2.53
C GLY A 13 -23.34 8.64 -1.19
N ASP A 14 -22.17 8.16 -0.77
CA ASP A 14 -21.54 8.62 0.47
C ASP A 14 -21.09 10.08 0.37
N THR A 15 -21.37 10.85 1.43
CA THR A 15 -20.86 12.23 1.61
C THR A 15 -19.58 12.28 2.44
N LYS A 16 -19.18 11.15 3.05
CA LYS A 16 -17.94 10.99 3.83
C LYS A 16 -17.36 9.59 3.60
N GLY A 17 -16.05 9.51 3.40
CA GLY A 17 -15.36 8.22 3.23
C GLY A 17 -15.03 7.59 4.58
N GLU A 18 -15.24 6.29 4.68
CA GLU A 18 -14.81 5.47 5.80
C GLU A 18 -13.28 5.36 5.82
N LEU A 19 -12.67 5.50 7.00
CA LEU A 19 -11.23 5.35 7.13
C LEU A 19 -10.85 3.87 7.02
N VAL A 20 -9.99 3.54 6.06
CA VAL A 20 -9.48 2.18 5.86
C VAL A 20 -8.10 2.03 6.48
N ALA A 21 -7.19 2.95 6.16
CA ALA A 21 -5.80 2.87 6.61
C ALA A 21 -5.30 4.26 7.03
N SER A 22 -4.61 4.28 8.16
CA SER A 22 -3.91 5.43 8.77
C SER A 22 -4.75 6.68 9.06
N GLY A 23 -4.88 7.03 10.34
CA GLY A 23 -5.72 8.14 10.82
C GLY A 23 -4.99 9.48 11.01
N ASN A 24 -4.72 10.20 9.92
CA ASN A 24 -4.18 11.57 9.87
C ASN A 24 -2.74 11.81 10.39
N ASP A 25 -1.95 10.75 10.64
CA ASP A 25 -0.56 10.89 11.07
C ASP A 25 0.40 10.20 10.10
N GLN A 26 1.37 10.97 9.59
CA GLN A 26 2.47 10.43 8.81
C GLN A 26 3.41 9.61 9.71
N GLY A 27 3.85 8.45 9.24
CA GLY A 27 4.87 7.68 9.95
C GLY A 27 5.16 6.34 9.30
N ASN A 28 6.00 5.54 9.95
CA ASN A 28 6.47 4.24 9.45
C ASN A 28 5.97 3.05 10.29
N SER A 29 5.21 3.29 11.38
CA SER A 29 4.56 2.21 12.11
C SER A 29 3.53 1.49 11.22
N LEU A 30 3.08 0.30 11.62
CA LEU A 30 2.06 -0.44 10.88
C LEU A 30 0.67 0.22 10.90
N LYS A 31 0.48 1.23 11.76
CA LYS A 31 -0.76 2.04 11.81
C LYS A 31 -0.69 3.29 10.93
N GLN A 32 0.45 3.54 10.31
CA GLN A 32 0.75 4.79 9.61
C GLN A 32 1.19 4.54 8.19
N LEU A 33 0.94 5.54 7.34
CA LEU A 33 1.44 5.60 5.98
C LEU A 33 2.30 6.86 5.81
N SER A 34 3.12 6.87 4.76
CA SER A 34 3.97 7.99 4.39
C SER A 34 3.94 8.17 2.87
N ARG A 35 3.18 9.19 2.45
CA ARG A 35 2.90 9.54 1.05
C ARG A 35 2.39 8.33 0.22
N PRO A 36 1.28 7.68 0.61
CA PRO A 36 0.74 6.58 -0.17
C PRO A 36 0.44 7.04 -1.61
N GLN A 37 0.75 6.21 -2.62
CA GLN A 37 0.65 6.59 -4.04
C GLN A 37 -0.34 5.75 -4.85
N GLY A 38 -0.29 4.42 -4.70
CA GLY A 38 -1.18 3.50 -5.40
C GLY A 38 -1.96 2.64 -4.42
N VAL A 39 -3.15 2.22 -4.86
CA VAL A 39 -4.01 1.30 -4.14
C VAL A 39 -4.57 0.26 -5.12
N VAL A 40 -4.65 -0.98 -4.68
CA VAL A 40 -5.38 -2.04 -5.39
C VAL A 40 -6.20 -2.84 -4.38
N VAL A 41 -7.36 -3.32 -4.81
CA VAL A 41 -8.27 -4.15 -4.02
C VAL A 41 -8.29 -5.53 -4.64
N ASP A 42 -8.11 -6.58 -3.84
CA ASP A 42 -8.22 -7.96 -4.33
C ASP A 42 -9.69 -8.44 -4.37
N HIS A 43 -9.92 -9.66 -4.86
CA HIS A 43 -11.26 -10.26 -4.94
C HIS A 43 -11.91 -10.54 -3.58
N LEU A 44 -11.14 -10.52 -2.49
CA LEU A 44 -11.62 -10.66 -1.10
C LEU A 44 -11.90 -9.30 -0.44
N GLY A 45 -11.67 -8.19 -1.15
CA GLY A 45 -11.82 -6.84 -0.61
C GLY A 45 -10.63 -6.36 0.23
N GLN A 46 -9.50 -7.06 0.22
CA GLN A 46 -8.27 -6.65 0.90
C GLN A 46 -7.61 -5.50 0.13
N ILE A 47 -7.16 -4.49 0.86
CA ILE A 47 -6.66 -3.23 0.29
C ILE A 47 -5.15 -3.19 0.43
N TYR A 48 -4.46 -3.12 -0.71
CA TYR A 48 -3.00 -3.05 -0.79
C TYR A 48 -2.59 -1.64 -1.18
N VAL A 49 -1.65 -1.07 -0.43
CA VAL A 49 -1.26 0.33 -0.55
C VAL A 49 0.24 0.43 -0.77
N ALA A 50 0.64 1.14 -1.83
CA ALA A 50 2.04 1.49 -2.06
C ALA A 50 2.41 2.64 -1.14
N ASP A 51 3.10 2.31 -0.05
CA ASP A 51 3.53 3.24 1.00
C ASP A 51 4.90 3.82 0.63
N GLU A 52 4.87 4.80 -0.27
CA GLU A 52 6.00 5.26 -1.08
C GLU A 52 7.24 5.60 -0.26
N ARG A 53 7.11 6.49 0.74
CA ARG A 53 8.24 6.96 1.55
C ARG A 53 8.72 5.95 2.59
N ASN A 54 7.90 4.93 2.86
CA ASN A 54 8.29 3.81 3.71
C ASN A 54 8.83 2.63 2.89
N HIS A 55 8.88 2.74 1.56
CA HIS A 55 9.47 1.76 0.65
C HIS A 55 8.91 0.33 0.86
N ARG A 56 7.58 0.25 0.98
CA ARG A 56 6.86 -0.99 1.25
C ARG A 56 5.49 -0.99 0.59
N VAL A 57 4.91 -2.18 0.47
CA VAL A 57 3.48 -2.37 0.21
C VAL A 57 2.85 -2.93 1.46
N VAL A 58 1.77 -2.29 1.90
CA VAL A 58 1.04 -2.67 3.12
C VAL A 58 -0.37 -3.11 2.74
N ARG A 59 -0.81 -4.24 3.28
CA ARG A 59 -2.16 -4.77 3.14
C ARG A 59 -2.99 -4.43 4.37
N TRP A 60 -4.26 -4.11 4.14
CA TRP A 60 -5.29 -3.88 5.14
C TRP A 60 -6.56 -4.65 4.79
N CYS A 61 -7.07 -5.42 5.73
CA CYS A 61 -8.38 -6.05 5.70
C CYS A 61 -9.41 -5.19 6.43
N GLU A 62 -10.69 -5.45 6.17
CA GLU A 62 -11.77 -4.82 6.93
C GLU A 62 -11.66 -5.20 8.42
N GLY A 63 -11.67 -4.17 9.28
CA GLY A 63 -11.54 -4.34 10.74
C GLY A 63 -10.10 -4.38 11.26
N ASP A 64 -9.09 -4.36 10.38
CA ASP A 64 -7.69 -4.29 10.81
C ASP A 64 -7.40 -3.01 11.61
N LYS A 65 -6.61 -3.17 12.68
CA LYS A 65 -6.13 -2.04 13.50
C LYS A 65 -4.75 -1.54 13.05
N GLU A 66 -4.05 -2.35 12.28
CA GLU A 66 -2.73 -2.09 11.72
C GLU A 66 -2.58 -2.89 10.42
N GLY A 67 -1.77 -2.38 9.50
CA GLY A 67 -1.52 -3.04 8.24
C GLY A 67 -0.42 -4.09 8.33
N GLN A 68 -0.40 -4.99 7.36
CA GLN A 68 0.62 -6.01 7.22
C GLN A 68 1.53 -5.70 6.04
N ILE A 69 2.86 -5.69 6.26
CA ILE A 69 3.82 -5.57 5.16
C ILE A 69 3.77 -6.87 4.34
N VAL A 70 3.52 -6.73 3.04
CA VAL A 70 3.49 -7.87 2.11
C VAL A 70 4.64 -7.84 1.11
N VAL A 71 5.18 -6.65 0.81
CA VAL A 71 6.33 -6.46 -0.07
C VAL A 71 7.20 -5.34 0.48
N GLY A 72 8.53 -5.48 0.38
CA GLY A 72 9.48 -4.48 0.85
C GLY A 72 9.57 -4.47 2.38
N GLY A 73 9.78 -3.30 2.98
CA GLY A 73 9.97 -3.16 4.42
C GLY A 73 11.34 -3.63 4.95
N ASN A 74 12.19 -4.18 4.08
CA ASN A 74 13.58 -4.58 4.39
C ASN A 74 14.59 -3.45 4.10
N GLY A 75 14.15 -2.21 4.30
CA GLY A 75 14.88 -1.00 3.92
C GLY A 75 14.75 -0.61 2.45
N PHE A 76 15.20 0.62 2.18
CA PHE A 76 15.37 1.14 0.83
C PHE A 76 16.53 0.42 0.13
N GLY A 77 16.34 0.04 -1.14
CA GLY A 77 17.42 -0.46 -1.97
C GLY A 77 16.95 -1.16 -3.23
N THR A 78 17.86 -1.91 -3.86
CA THR A 78 17.71 -2.53 -5.18
C THR A 78 17.60 -4.05 -5.13
N GLN A 79 17.73 -4.67 -3.94
CA GLN A 79 17.57 -6.11 -3.78
C GLN A 79 16.12 -6.55 -4.09
N SER A 80 15.89 -7.85 -4.31
CA SER A 80 14.58 -8.40 -4.68
C SER A 80 13.51 -8.24 -3.58
N ASN A 81 13.94 -8.20 -2.31
CA ASN A 81 13.10 -7.98 -1.14
C ASN A 81 13.07 -6.51 -0.69
N GLN A 82 13.65 -5.61 -1.47
CA GLN A 82 13.69 -4.17 -1.23
C GLN A 82 12.93 -3.41 -2.33
N LEU A 83 12.49 -2.21 -1.98
CA LEU A 83 11.83 -1.28 -2.89
C LEU A 83 12.45 0.11 -2.76
N ASN A 84 12.19 0.94 -3.76
CA ASN A 84 12.57 2.33 -3.83
C ASN A 84 11.40 3.17 -4.37
N SER A 85 10.65 3.73 -3.43
CA SER A 85 9.44 4.54 -3.68
C SER A 85 8.41 3.85 -4.59
N PRO A 86 7.78 2.74 -4.14
CA PRO A 86 6.76 2.06 -4.93
C PRO A 86 5.58 2.98 -5.23
N ARG A 87 4.96 2.84 -6.40
CA ARG A 87 3.80 3.65 -6.81
C ARG A 87 2.62 2.80 -7.26
N GLY A 88 2.63 2.35 -8.52
CA GLY A 88 1.54 1.56 -9.08
C GLY A 88 1.52 0.13 -8.54
N LEU A 89 0.32 -0.38 -8.30
CA LEU A 89 0.05 -1.76 -7.91
C LEU A 89 -1.00 -2.36 -8.85
N SER A 90 -0.87 -3.64 -9.18
CA SER A 90 -1.89 -4.38 -9.93
C SER A 90 -1.79 -5.87 -9.63
N PHE A 91 -2.92 -6.56 -9.63
CA PHE A 91 -2.97 -8.02 -9.57
C PHE A 91 -3.25 -8.59 -10.95
N ASP A 92 -2.65 -9.75 -11.26
CA ASP A 92 -3.15 -10.62 -12.33
C ASP A 92 -4.19 -11.62 -11.80
N ASN A 93 -4.79 -12.39 -12.72
CA ASN A 93 -5.80 -13.40 -12.39
C ASN A 93 -5.26 -14.57 -11.55
N GLU A 94 -3.93 -14.74 -11.47
CA GLU A 94 -3.28 -15.77 -10.66
C GLU A 94 -2.93 -15.26 -9.25
N LYS A 95 -3.36 -14.04 -8.89
CA LYS A 95 -3.07 -13.37 -7.62
C LYS A 95 -1.59 -13.03 -7.46
N ASN A 96 -0.88 -12.79 -8.54
CA ASN A 96 0.46 -12.22 -8.48
C ASN A 96 0.36 -10.69 -8.41
N LEU A 97 1.10 -10.08 -7.48
CA LEU A 97 1.16 -8.63 -7.31
C LEU A 97 2.30 -8.05 -8.15
N TYR A 98 1.99 -7.10 -9.01
CA TYR A 98 2.95 -6.29 -9.75
C TYR A 98 3.12 -4.95 -9.04
N VAL A 99 4.37 -4.60 -8.77
CA VAL A 99 4.75 -3.36 -8.08
C VAL A 99 5.64 -2.53 -9.01
N VAL A 100 5.22 -1.29 -9.30
CA VAL A 100 6.07 -0.30 -9.95
C VAL A 100 7.05 0.24 -8.91
N ASP A 101 8.28 -0.28 -8.95
CA ASP A 101 9.39 0.12 -8.10
C ASP A 101 10.09 1.34 -8.72
N HIS A 102 9.43 2.49 -8.55
CA HIS A 102 9.56 3.66 -9.43
C HIS A 102 10.99 4.18 -9.58
N TYR A 103 11.71 4.36 -8.48
CA TYR A 103 13.08 4.92 -8.53
C TYR A 103 14.16 3.87 -8.76
N ASN A 104 13.81 2.58 -8.74
CA ASN A 104 14.67 1.53 -9.27
C ASN A 104 14.43 1.27 -10.76
N HIS A 105 13.52 2.02 -11.41
CA HIS A 105 13.23 1.91 -12.84
C HIS A 105 12.85 0.49 -13.28
N ARG A 106 12.12 -0.24 -12.42
CA ARG A 106 11.72 -1.63 -12.68
C ARG A 106 10.29 -1.90 -12.25
N ILE A 107 9.78 -3.04 -12.72
CA ILE A 107 8.55 -3.66 -12.22
C ILE A 107 8.95 -4.98 -11.58
N GLN A 108 8.44 -5.25 -10.39
CA GLN A 108 8.64 -6.52 -9.70
C GLN A 108 7.30 -7.27 -9.62
N LYS A 109 7.34 -8.58 -9.91
CA LYS A 109 6.23 -9.51 -9.73
C LYS A 109 6.46 -10.31 -8.45
N TYR A 110 5.45 -10.40 -7.61
CA TYR A 110 5.45 -11.22 -6.41
C TYR A 110 4.32 -12.25 -6.51
N GLU A 111 4.68 -13.52 -6.37
CA GLU A 111 3.74 -14.61 -6.62
C GLU A 111 2.89 -14.92 -5.39
N LYS A 112 1.58 -15.05 -5.58
CA LYS A 112 0.62 -15.59 -4.60
C LYS A 112 0.73 -14.93 -3.21
N ILE A 113 0.69 -13.60 -3.17
CA ILE A 113 0.67 -12.80 -1.93
C ILE A 113 -0.74 -12.68 -1.35
#